data_AF-W1YVI0-F1
#
_entry.id   AF-W1YVI0-F1
#
_cell.length_a   1.000
_cell.length_b   1.000
_cell.length_c   1.000
_cell.angle_alpha   90.00
_cell.angle_beta   90.00
_cell.angle_gamma   90.00
#
_symmetry.space_group_name_H-M   'P 1'
#
loop_
_entity.id
_entity.type
_entity.pdbx_description
1 polymer ?
#
loop_
_entity_poly.entity_id
_entity_poly.type
_entity_poly.pdbx_seq_one_letter_code
_entity_poly.pdbx_strand_id
1 'polypeptide(L)'
;MSATVSDAASILIRTPRGEEFPLAAADVDILRTILGGPQRAMYSLDEVAEMLGLSINTVRKWRSLGRLRVVKVGRSVRVPADEVERL
;
A
#
# COMPACT_ATOMS: atom_id res chain seq x y z
N MET A 1 31.69 11.71 -0.95
CA MET A 1 31.39 10.46 -0.23
C MET A 1 29.91 10.21 -0.40
N SER A 2 29.56 9.25 -1.26
CA SER A 2 28.18 8.91 -1.62
C SER A 2 27.69 7.86 -0.64
N ALA A 3 26.65 8.15 0.14
CA ALA A 3 25.96 7.14 0.92
C ALA A 3 24.87 6.55 0.02
N THR A 4 25.15 5.35 -0.48
CA THR A 4 24.20 4.50 -1.19
C THR A 4 22.99 4.27 -0.30
N VAL A 5 21.83 4.79 -0.72
CA VAL A 5 20.52 4.46 -0.14
C VAL A 5 20.27 2.99 -0.46
N SER A 6 20.65 2.10 0.46
CA SER A 6 20.43 0.66 0.34
C SER A 6 19.40 0.24 1.38
N ASP A 7 18.20 0.03 0.87
CA ASP A 7 17.19 -0.91 1.36
C ASP A 7 16.29 -0.50 2.55
N ALA A 8 15.01 -0.27 2.18
CA ALA A 8 13.78 -0.48 2.94
C ALA A 8 13.59 0.12 4.36
N ALA A 9 12.97 1.31 4.39
CA ALA A 9 11.83 1.64 5.26
C ALA A 9 12.04 1.82 6.78
N SER A 10 13.15 2.40 7.24
CA SER A 10 13.24 2.97 8.59
C SER A 10 13.09 4.50 8.55
N ILE A 11 12.03 5.03 9.15
CA ILE A 11 11.90 6.48 9.40
C ILE A 11 12.67 6.79 10.68
N LEU A 12 13.67 7.68 10.60
CA LEU A 12 14.35 8.23 11.77
C LEU A 12 13.54 9.40 12.32
N ILE A 13 13.03 9.29 13.54
CA ILE A 13 12.42 10.43 14.23
C ILE A 13 13.46 11.04 15.16
N ARG A 14 13.60 12.37 15.06
CA ARG A 14 14.40 13.16 15.99
C ARG A 14 13.52 13.67 17.11
N THR A 15 13.85 13.32 18.35
CA THR A 15 13.14 13.84 19.53
C THR A 15 13.49 15.31 19.77
N PRO A 16 12.69 16.07 20.54
CA PRO A 16 13.05 17.44 20.94
C PRO A 16 14.36 17.53 21.74
N ARG A 17 14.86 16.41 22.29
CA ARG A 17 16.19 16.32 22.92
C ARG A 17 17.33 16.04 21.94
N GLY A 18 17.03 15.88 20.66
CA GLY A 18 18.00 15.63 19.61
C GLY A 18 18.40 14.16 19.44
N GLU A 19 17.71 13.23 20.10
CA GLU A 19 17.97 11.79 20.01
C GLU A 19 17.32 11.23 18.74
N GLU A 20 18.04 10.34 18.05
CA GLU A 20 17.55 9.64 16.86
C GLU A 20 16.96 8.29 17.24
N PHE A 21 15.67 8.09 16.96
CA PHE A 21 14.99 6.83 17.19
C PHE A 21 14.66 6.16 15.84
N PRO A 22 15.20 4.95 15.58
CA PRO A 22 14.81 4.16 14.43
C PRO A 22 13.44 3.54 14.68
N LEU A 23 12.46 3.85 13.82
CA LEU A 23 11.20 3.09 13.78
C LEU A 23 11.31 1.95 12.79
N ALA A 24 10.91 0.76 13.23
CA ALA A 24 10.76 -0.37 12.33
C ALA A 24 9.62 -0.09 11.34
N ALA A 25 9.69 -0.70 10.15
CA ALA A 25 8.68 -0.52 9.10
C ALA A 25 7.25 -0.84 9.58
N ALA A 26 7.10 -1.80 10.50
CA ALA A 26 5.81 -2.14 11.10
C ALA A 26 5.22 -1.00 11.98
N ASP A 27 6.07 -0.25 12.66
CA ASP A 27 5.65 0.84 13.54
C ASP A 27 5.24 2.09 12.75
N VAL A 28 5.78 2.27 11.54
CA VAL A 28 5.41 3.36 10.62
C VAL A 28 3.95 3.24 10.18
N ASP A 29 3.46 2.03 9.90
CA ASP A 29 2.07 1.80 9.52
C ASP A 29 1.11 2.05 10.70
N ILE A 30 1.54 1.76 11.93
CA ILE A 30 0.81 2.10 13.15
C ILE A 30 0.73 3.62 13.32
N LEU A 31 1.86 4.33 13.17
CA LEU A 31 1.90 5.79 13.25
C LEU A 31 1.00 6.45 12.20
N ARG A 32 0.99 5.96 10.96
CA ARG A 32 0.06 6.44 9.93
C ARG A 32 -1.38 6.28 10.35
N THR A 33 -1.73 5.18 11.00
CA THR A 33 -3.11 4.95 11.48
C THR A 33 -3.48 5.90 12.61
N ILE A 34 -2.59 6.08 13.61
CA ILE A 34 -2.84 6.93 14.79
C ILE A 34 -2.88 8.42 14.42
N LEU A 35 -1.98 8.86 13.53
CA LEU A 35 -1.87 10.25 13.10
C LEU A 35 -2.89 10.64 12.02
N GLY A 36 -3.83 9.76 11.65
CA GLY A 36 -4.81 10.02 10.60
C GLY A 36 -4.18 10.14 9.20
N GLY A 37 -3.03 9.51 9.00
CA GLY A 37 -2.37 9.37 7.71
C GLY A 37 -3.29 8.72 6.66
N PRO A 38 -2.93 8.84 5.37
CA PRO A 38 -3.78 8.37 4.29
C PRO A 38 -4.05 6.87 4.47
N GLN A 39 -5.30 6.51 4.73
CA GLN A 39 -5.75 5.12 4.64
C GLN A 39 -5.35 4.63 3.24
N ARG A 40 -4.59 3.53 3.17
CA ARG A 40 -4.21 2.94 1.87
C ARG A 40 -5.48 2.81 1.03
N ALA A 41 -5.51 3.48 -0.12
CA ALA A 41 -6.70 3.52 -0.94
C ALA A 41 -7.10 2.09 -1.36
N MET A 42 -8.40 1.84 -1.42
CA MET A 42 -8.97 0.53 -1.73
C MET A 42 -9.96 0.66 -2.86
N TYR A 43 -9.64 0.03 -3.98
CA TYR A 43 -10.40 0.15 -5.20
C TYR A 43 -11.32 -1.06 -5.42
N SER A 44 -12.47 -0.85 -6.05
CA SER A 44 -13.29 -1.90 -6.64
C SER A 44 -12.61 -2.47 -7.89
N LEU A 45 -13.10 -3.61 -8.40
CA LEU A 45 -12.57 -4.18 -9.64
C LEU A 45 -12.84 -3.27 -10.85
N ASP A 46 -13.94 -2.51 -10.82
CA ASP A 46 -14.33 -1.57 -11.87
C ASP A 46 -13.39 -0.35 -11.89
N GLU A 47 -13.10 0.25 -10.72
CA GLU A 47 -12.10 1.32 -10.61
C GLU A 47 -10.71 0.86 -11.07
N VAL A 48 -10.30 -0.38 -10.74
CA VAL A 48 -9.04 -0.93 -11.25
C VAL A 48 -9.05 -1.11 -12.77
N ALA A 49 -10.16 -1.53 -13.34
CA ALA A 49 -10.31 -1.65 -14.78
C ALA A 49 -10.16 -0.29 -15.47
N GLU A 50 -10.80 0.74 -14.92
CA GLU A 50 -10.70 2.12 -15.41
C GLU A 50 -9.27 2.67 -15.30
N MET A 51 -8.64 2.53 -14.13
CA MET A 51 -7.27 3.01 -13.90
C MET A 51 -6.24 2.37 -14.82
N LEU A 52 -6.39 1.07 -15.11
CA LEU A 52 -5.46 0.32 -15.97
C LEU A 52 -5.83 0.38 -17.46
N GLY A 53 -6.97 0.99 -17.82
CA GLY A 53 -7.47 0.99 -19.19
C GLY A 53 -7.82 -0.42 -19.70
N LEU A 54 -8.24 -1.32 -18.82
CA LEU A 54 -8.55 -2.72 -19.13
C LEU A 54 -10.04 -3.00 -19.09
N SER A 55 -10.47 -4.07 -19.76
CA SER A 55 -11.84 -4.56 -19.57
C SER A 55 -12.03 -5.13 -18.16
N ILE A 56 -13.20 -4.92 -17.57
CA ILE A 56 -13.58 -5.52 -16.28
C ILE A 56 -13.45 -7.06 -16.30
N ASN A 57 -13.68 -7.69 -17.45
CA ASN A 57 -13.54 -9.13 -17.61
C ASN A 57 -12.08 -9.59 -17.45
N THR A 58 -11.12 -8.81 -17.93
CA THR A 58 -9.68 -9.06 -17.74
C THR A 58 -9.34 -9.04 -16.25
N VAL A 59 -9.78 -8.00 -15.53
CA VAL A 59 -9.52 -7.85 -14.09
C VAL A 59 -10.16 -8.98 -13.28
N ARG A 60 -11.42 -9.35 -13.60
CA ARG A 60 -12.11 -10.50 -12.99
C ARG A 60 -11.37 -11.82 -13.25
N LYS A 61 -10.83 -12.01 -14.47
CA LYS A 61 -10.02 -13.18 -14.82
C LYS A 61 -8.71 -13.20 -14.04
N TRP A 62 -8.02 -12.07 -13.87
CA TRP A 62 -6.81 -12.01 -13.05
C TRP A 62 -7.10 -12.38 -11.60
N ARG A 63 -8.20 -11.87 -11.04
CA ARG A 63 -8.67 -12.27 -9.71
C ARG A 63 -8.94 -13.79 -9.65
N SER A 64 -9.69 -14.34 -10.61
CA SER A 64 -10.04 -15.78 -10.59
C SER A 64 -8.82 -16.69 -10.77
N LEU A 65 -7.79 -16.20 -11.47
CA LEU A 65 -6.50 -16.87 -11.63
C LEU A 65 -5.53 -16.62 -10.45
N GLY A 66 -5.92 -15.85 -9.44
CA GLY A 66 -5.06 -15.52 -8.30
C GLY A 66 -3.91 -14.56 -8.60
N ARG A 67 -3.95 -13.88 -9.76
CA ARG A 67 -2.92 -12.92 -10.21
C ARG A 67 -3.13 -11.49 -9.69
N LEU A 68 -4.27 -11.25 -9.05
CA LEU A 68 -4.66 -9.97 -8.46
C LEU A 68 -5.00 -10.19 -6.98
N ARG A 69 -4.21 -9.59 -6.10
CA ARG A 69 -4.47 -9.62 -4.65
C ARG A 69 -5.71 -8.80 -4.32
N VAL A 70 -6.62 -9.41 -3.58
CA VAL A 70 -7.87 -8.78 -3.15
C VAL A 70 -8.12 -9.00 -1.67
N VAL A 71 -8.79 -8.05 -1.02
CA VAL A 71 -9.24 -8.14 0.36
C VAL A 71 -10.77 -8.15 0.37
N LYS A 72 -11.37 -9.00 1.20
CA LYS A 72 -12.82 -9.04 1.40
C LYS A 72 -13.21 -7.97 2.42
N VAL A 73 -14.06 -7.03 2.00
CA VAL A 73 -14.61 -5.96 2.85
C VAL A 73 -16.11 -6.15 2.92
N GLY A 74 -16.57 -6.83 3.98
CA GLY A 74 -17.97 -7.24 4.13
C GLY A 74 -18.41 -8.19 3.00
N ARG A 75 -19.36 -7.73 2.17
CA ARG A 75 -19.88 -8.47 1.02
C ARG A 75 -19.15 -8.17 -0.29
N SER A 76 -18.26 -7.18 -0.30
CA SER A 76 -17.53 -6.73 -1.48
C SER A 76 -16.07 -7.18 -1.43
N VAL A 77 -15.41 -7.16 -2.58
CA VAL A 77 -13.95 -7.30 -2.68
C VAL A 77 -13.34 -5.97 -3.05
N ARG A 78 -12.16 -5.71 -2.52
CA ARG A 78 -11.36 -4.51 -2.80
C ARG A 78 -9.94 -4.89 -3.19
N VAL A 79 -9.33 -4.08 -4.04
CA VAL A 79 -7.94 -4.16 -4.46
C VAL A 79 -7.19 -3.06 -3.72
N PRO A 80 -6.18 -3.41 -2.91
CA PRO A 80 -5.30 -2.44 -2.28
C PRO A 80 -4.56 -1.56 -3.32
N ALA A 81 -4.35 -0.29 -3.04
CA ALA A 81 -3.63 0.61 -3.95
C ALA A 81 -2.23 0.12 -4.32
N ASP A 82 -1.50 -0.43 -3.34
CA ASP A 82 -0.17 -1.00 -3.55
C ASP A 82 -0.19 -2.22 -4.48
N GLU A 83 -1.32 -2.92 -4.58
CA GLU A 83 -1.50 -3.97 -5.60
C GLU A 83 -1.72 -3.39 -7.00
N VAL A 84 -2.42 -2.25 -7.12
CA VAL A 84 -2.63 -1.59 -8.41
C VAL A 84 -1.32 -1.02 -8.94
N GLU A 85 -0.54 -0.36 -8.08
CA GLU A 85 0.77 0.21 -8.41
C GLU A 85 1.80 -0.85 -8.85
N ARG A 86 1.60 -2.12 -8.46
CA ARG A 86 2.46 -3.25 -8.80
C ARG A 86 2.23 -3.77 -10.23
N LEU A 87 1.07 -3.51 -10.83
CA LEU A 87 0.62 -4.10 -12.11
C LEU A 87 1.09 -3.29 -13.32
#